data_AF-A0A7I4BSZ0-F1
#
_entry.id   AF-A0A7I4BSZ0-F1
#
_cell.length_a   1.000
_cell.length_b   1.000
_cell.length_c   1.000
_cell.angle_alpha   90.00
_cell.angle_beta   90.00
_cell.angle_gamma   90.00
#
_symmetry.space_group_name_H-M   'P 1'
#
loop_
_entity.id
_entity.type
_entity.pdbx_description
1 polymer ?
#
loop_
_entity_poly.entity_id
_entity_poly.type
_entity_poly.pdbx_seq_one_letter_code
_entity_poly.pdbx_strand_id
1 'polypeptide(L)'
;MAKVGTGNPQAYLYRISPEEEWAASQAAGALQGGELDTSSGYIHLSTGAQLGDGLRYDEVEGVGIFPHFYGPDGTFTPLPLSAVEASAKIELENGQHKLPFDLANAAS
;
A
#
# COMPACT_ATOMS: atom_id res chain seq x y z
N MET A 1 -5.09 -3.32 -5.25
CA MET A 1 -4.11 -2.23 -5.14
C MET A 1 -4.83 -0.94 -4.83
N ALA A 2 -4.38 -0.22 -3.82
CA ALA A 2 -4.84 1.12 -3.49
C ALA A 2 -3.71 2.14 -3.72
N LYS A 3 -4.09 3.33 -4.16
CA LYS A 3 -3.25 4.50 -4.34
C LYS A 3 -3.69 5.52 -3.30
N VAL A 4 -2.75 6.00 -2.50
CA VAL A 4 -2.96 6.78 -1.28
C VAL A 4 -2.21 8.11 -1.41
N GLY A 5 -2.85 9.25 -1.13
CA GLY A 5 -2.18 10.54 -1.20
C GLY A 5 -3.06 11.75 -0.87
N THR A 6 -2.53 12.93 -1.18
CA THR A 6 -3.12 14.24 -0.86
C THR A 6 -3.51 15.05 -2.10
N GLY A 7 -3.78 14.37 -3.23
CA GLY A 7 -4.12 15.00 -4.51
C GLY A 7 -2.93 15.44 -5.38
N ASN A 8 -1.67 15.27 -4.94
CA ASN A 8 -0.49 15.54 -5.77
C ASN A 8 0.04 14.25 -6.44
N PRO A 9 0.11 14.17 -7.78
CA PRO A 9 0.52 12.97 -8.49
C PRO A 9 1.94 12.46 -8.27
N GLN A 10 2.83 13.32 -7.82
CA GLN A 10 4.23 12.97 -7.54
C GLN A 10 4.45 12.38 -6.13
N ALA A 11 3.41 12.27 -5.29
CA ALA A 11 3.53 11.94 -3.87
C ALA A 11 2.70 10.73 -3.43
N TYR A 12 2.27 9.88 -4.37
CA TYR A 12 1.41 8.76 -4.03
C TYR A 12 2.17 7.60 -3.41
N LEU A 13 1.60 7.10 -2.33
CA LEU A 13 1.94 5.82 -1.73
C LEU A 13 0.94 4.77 -2.24
N TYR A 14 1.35 3.52 -2.25
CA TYR A 14 0.58 2.41 -2.78
C TYR A 14 0.48 1.31 -1.74
N ARG A 15 -0.62 0.57 -1.77
CA ARG A 15 -0.80 -0.64 -0.97
C ARG A 15 -1.31 -1.78 -1.84
N ILE A 16 -0.72 -2.95 -1.68
CA ILE A 16 -1.23 -4.20 -2.22
C ILE A 16 -1.81 -4.99 -1.06
N SER A 17 -3.06 -5.41 -1.20
CA SER A 17 -3.81 -6.15 -0.18
C SER A 17 -4.54 -7.31 -0.84
N PRO A 18 -4.75 -8.44 -0.13
CA PRO A 18 -5.71 -9.45 -0.50
C PRO A 18 -7.13 -8.86 -0.62
N GLU A 19 -7.98 -9.53 -1.41
CA GLU A 19 -9.36 -9.07 -1.67
C GLU A 19 -10.20 -9.01 -0.39
N GLU A 20 -10.02 -9.97 0.52
CA GLU A 20 -10.73 -10.01 1.81
C GLU A 20 -10.35 -8.84 2.72
N GLU A 21 -9.06 -8.51 2.82
CA GLU A 21 -8.59 -7.35 3.60
C GLU A 21 -9.16 -6.03 3.04
N TRP A 22 -9.23 -5.92 1.71
CA TRP A 22 -9.83 -4.75 1.06
C TRP A 22 -11.34 -4.66 1.32
N ALA A 23 -12.06 -5.78 1.28
CA ALA A 23 -13.48 -5.81 1.62
C ALA A 23 -13.74 -5.39 3.08
N ALA A 24 -12.94 -5.90 4.02
CA ALA A 24 -13.02 -5.53 5.43
C ALA A 24 -12.70 -4.03 5.64
N SER A 25 -11.68 -3.52 4.94
CA SER A 25 -11.30 -2.09 5.02
C SER A 25 -12.40 -1.16 4.51
N GLN A 26 -13.11 -1.56 3.45
CA GLN A 26 -14.27 -0.82 2.95
C GLN A 26 -15.42 -0.82 3.96
N ALA A 27 -15.73 -1.98 4.56
CA ALA A 27 -16.79 -2.09 5.56
C ALA A 27 -16.50 -1.26 6.83
N ALA A 28 -15.23 -1.17 7.22
CA ALA A 28 -14.79 -0.42 8.39
C ALA A 28 -14.56 1.08 8.13
N GLY A 29 -14.47 1.51 6.87
CA GLY A 29 -14.16 2.89 6.50
C GLY A 29 -12.69 3.31 6.74
N ALA A 30 -11.80 2.35 7.00
CA ALA A 30 -10.37 2.56 7.19
C ALA A 30 -9.58 1.31 6.79
N LEU A 31 -8.36 1.50 6.28
CA LEU A 31 -7.43 0.39 6.01
C LEU A 31 -7.09 -0.30 7.33
N GLN A 32 -7.53 -1.56 7.45
CA GLN A 32 -7.34 -2.33 8.68
C GLN A 32 -5.90 -2.85 8.81
N GLY A 33 -5.17 -2.96 7.70
CA GLY A 33 -3.88 -3.64 7.67
C GLY A 33 -4.03 -5.17 7.67
N GLY A 34 -2.98 -5.85 7.22
CA GLY A 34 -2.84 -7.30 7.32
C GLY A 34 -2.13 -7.71 8.61
N GLU A 35 -1.78 -8.99 8.71
CA GLU A 35 -1.07 -9.55 9.88
C GLU A 35 0.28 -8.85 10.15
N LEU A 36 1.04 -8.54 9.09
CA LEU A 36 2.31 -7.82 9.22
C LEU A 36 2.11 -6.41 9.77
N ASP A 37 1.07 -5.70 9.34
CA ASP A 37 0.79 -4.33 9.80
C ASP A 37 0.38 -4.30 11.27
N THR A 38 -0.49 -5.24 11.64
CA THR A 38 -1.02 -5.34 13.01
C THR A 38 0.04 -5.83 14.00
N SER A 39 0.91 -6.76 13.60
CA SER A 39 2.01 -7.26 14.44
C SER A 39 3.15 -6.24 14.62
N SER A 40 3.41 -5.43 13.59
CA SER A 40 4.44 -4.40 13.61
C SER A 40 3.97 -3.07 14.23
N GLY A 41 2.65 -2.83 14.23
CA GLY A 41 2.04 -1.60 14.76
C GLY A 41 2.02 -0.44 13.77
N TYR A 42 2.11 -0.70 12.46
CA TYR A 42 2.03 0.34 11.42
C TYR A 42 1.56 -0.20 10.06
N ILE A 43 0.96 0.66 9.22
CA ILE A 43 0.55 0.28 7.86
C ILE A 43 1.74 0.40 6.92
N HIS A 44 2.12 -0.71 6.30
CA HIS A 44 3.09 -0.80 5.23
C HIS A 44 2.46 -0.33 3.92
N LEU A 45 3.17 0.59 3.27
CA LEU A 45 2.84 1.14 1.98
C LEU A 45 4.03 0.87 1.03
N SER A 46 4.00 1.41 -0.17
CA SER A 46 5.12 1.40 -1.12
C SER A 46 5.09 2.66 -1.97
N THR A 47 6.24 3.11 -2.46
CA THR A 47 6.32 4.18 -3.47
C THR A 47 6.32 3.59 -4.87
N GLY A 48 6.06 4.42 -5.90
CA GLY A 48 6.07 3.98 -7.30
C GLY A 48 7.41 3.35 -7.73
N ALA A 49 8.55 3.91 -7.30
CA ALA A 49 9.88 3.35 -7.59
C ALA A 49 10.09 1.94 -7.03
N GLN A 50 9.51 1.62 -5.87
CA GLN A 50 9.62 0.29 -5.26
C GLN A 50 8.82 -0.78 -6.01
N LEU A 51 7.86 -0.37 -6.85
CA LEU A 51 6.92 -1.26 -7.52
C LEU A 51 7.24 -1.53 -9.00
N GLY A 52 8.35 -0.99 -9.53
CA GLY A 52 8.83 -1.15 -10.92
C GLY A 52 9.24 -2.58 -11.32
N ASP A 53 10.02 -2.72 -12.42
CA ASP A 53 10.26 -3.89 -13.32
C ASP A 53 10.43 -5.32 -12.75
N GLY A 54 10.39 -5.53 -11.45
CA GLY A 54 10.25 -6.87 -10.91
C GLY A 54 9.89 -6.88 -9.46
N LEU A 55 8.73 -6.30 -9.09
CA LEU A 55 8.12 -6.31 -7.75
C LEU A 55 8.90 -7.21 -6.78
N ARG A 56 9.96 -6.62 -6.23
CA ARG A 56 10.95 -7.32 -5.41
C ARG A 56 10.78 -6.77 -4.01
N TYR A 57 10.52 -7.69 -3.12
CA TYR A 57 10.49 -7.48 -1.69
C TYR A 57 11.91 -7.74 -1.20
N ASP A 58 12.51 -6.76 -0.52
CA ASP A 58 13.76 -7.00 0.19
C ASP A 58 13.58 -6.69 1.66
N GLU A 59 14.17 -7.57 2.45
CA GLU A 59 13.79 -7.89 3.81
C GLU A 59 14.22 -6.81 4.81
N VAL A 60 13.56 -6.84 5.96
CA VAL A 60 14.24 -6.51 7.20
C VAL A 60 14.41 -7.84 7.86
N GLU A 61 15.54 -7.94 8.51
CA GLU A 61 15.82 -8.88 9.56
C GLU A 61 14.68 -8.86 10.60
N GLY A 62 13.61 -9.57 10.31
CA GLY A 62 12.33 -9.44 11.01
C GLY A 62 11.37 -8.30 10.61
N VAL A 63 11.37 -7.69 9.40
CA VAL A 63 10.35 -6.69 8.84
C VAL A 63 10.41 -6.55 7.25
N GLY A 64 10.86 -5.46 6.60
CA GLY A 64 11.20 -5.28 5.15
C GLY A 64 11.65 -3.86 4.81
N ILE A 65 12.12 -3.62 3.59
CA ILE A 65 12.25 -2.25 3.05
C ILE A 65 10.85 -1.77 2.67
N PHE A 66 10.20 -1.04 3.60
CA PHE A 66 8.84 -0.55 3.40
C PHE A 66 8.64 0.86 3.99
N PRO A 67 7.89 1.75 3.32
CA PRO A 67 7.36 2.95 3.95
C PRO A 67 6.26 2.59 4.94
N HIS A 68 6.38 3.11 6.17
CA HIS A 68 5.44 2.90 7.25
C HIS A 68 4.65 4.18 7.54
N PHE A 69 3.35 4.02 7.79
CA PHE A 69 2.51 5.09 8.32
C PHE A 69 2.21 4.81 9.80
N TYR A 70 2.62 5.74 10.68
CA TYR A 70 2.52 5.62 12.14
C TYR A 70 1.36 6.41 12.76
N GLY A 71 0.44 6.98 11.96
CA GLY A 71 -0.60 7.85 12.50
C GLY A 71 -0.05 9.16 13.10
N PRO A 72 -0.92 10.08 13.53
CA PRO A 72 -0.52 11.41 14.02
C PRO A 72 0.14 11.39 15.41
N ASP A 73 -0.07 10.35 16.22
CA ASP A 73 0.48 10.21 17.58
C ASP A 73 1.63 9.19 17.67
N GLY A 74 2.07 8.64 16.54
CA GLY A 74 3.13 7.63 16.48
C GLY A 74 2.68 6.23 16.89
N THR A 75 1.38 6.01 17.14
CA THR A 75 0.80 4.70 17.44
C THR A 75 -0.03 4.19 16.27
N PHE A 76 -0.23 2.87 16.20
CA PHE A 76 -1.05 2.28 15.15
C PHE A 76 -2.43 2.94 15.08
N THR A 77 -2.64 3.72 14.02
CA THR A 77 -3.91 4.34 13.69
C THR A 77 -4.28 3.87 12.28
N PRO A 78 -5.43 3.18 12.11
CA PRO A 78 -5.91 2.78 10.80
C PRO A 78 -5.97 3.97 9.84
N LEU A 79 -5.42 3.80 8.64
CA LEU A 79 -5.44 4.87 7.64
C LEU A 79 -6.89 5.06 7.16
N PRO A 80 -7.48 6.26 7.26
CA PRO A 80 -8.85 6.50 6.80
C PRO A 80 -9.01 6.14 5.32
N LEU A 81 -10.15 5.53 4.94
CA LEU A 81 -10.40 5.16 3.55
C LEU A 81 -10.50 6.40 2.63
N SER A 82 -10.80 7.57 3.20
CA SER A 82 -10.77 8.85 2.50
C SER A 82 -9.38 9.28 2.02
N ALA A 83 -8.30 8.70 2.55
CA ALA A 83 -6.94 8.91 2.04
C ALA A 83 -6.63 8.07 0.80
N VAL A 84 -7.51 7.12 0.45
CA VAL A 84 -7.41 6.32 -0.77
C VAL A 84 -7.97 7.13 -1.94
N GLU A 85 -7.09 7.43 -2.88
CA GLU A 85 -7.35 8.23 -4.07
C GLU A 85 -7.85 7.38 -5.23
N ALA A 86 -7.39 6.13 -5.32
CA ALA A 86 -7.89 5.16 -6.28
C ALA A 86 -7.67 3.72 -5.78
N SER A 87 -8.52 2.80 -6.20
CA SER A 87 -8.36 1.37 -5.96
C SER A 87 -8.70 0.56 -7.19
N ALA A 88 -7.91 -0.48 -7.48
CA ALA A 88 -8.16 -1.40 -8.58
C ALA A 88 -7.65 -2.81 -8.27
N LYS A 89 -8.29 -3.82 -8.88
CA LYS A 89 -7.89 -5.23 -8.79
C LYS A 89 -6.60 -5.44 -9.61
N ILE A 90 -5.67 -6.23 -9.07
CA ILE A 90 -4.49 -6.70 -9.80
C ILE A 90 -4.87 -8.03 -10.44
N GLU A 91 -4.67 -8.14 -11.75
CA GLU A 91 -4.93 -9.37 -12.49
C GLU A 91 -3.62 -10.14 -12.71
N LEU A 92 -3.72 -11.46 -12.80
CA LEU A 92 -2.60 -12.33 -13.16
C LEU A 92 -2.76 -12.71 -14.63
N GLU A 93 -1.82 -12.27 -15.47
CA GLU A 93 -1.80 -12.54 -16.92
C GLU A 93 -0.46 -13.20 -17.25
N ASN A 94 -0.48 -14.41 -17.81
CA ASN A 94 0.72 -15.19 -18.17
C ASN A 94 1.74 -15.37 -17.02
N GLY A 95 1.24 -15.50 -15.78
CA GLY A 95 2.09 -15.65 -14.59
C GLY A 95 2.73 -14.35 -14.09
N GLN A 96 2.38 -13.20 -14.67
CA GLN A 96 2.80 -11.88 -14.22
C GLN A 96 1.61 -11.07 -13.71
N HIS A 97 1.82 -10.35 -12.61
CA HIS A 97 0.84 -9.41 -12.10
C HIS A 97 0.80 -8.16 -12.98
N LYS A 98 -0.37 -7.85 -13.51
CA LYS A 98 -0.62 -6.63 -14.26
C LYS A 98 -1.06 -5.53 -13.31
N LEU A 99 -0.23 -4.51 -13.16
CA LEU A 99 -0.53 -3.39 -12.29
C LEU A 99 -1.51 -2.43 -12.98
N PRO A 100 -2.60 -2.03 -12.30
CA PRO A 100 -3.68 -1.23 -12.91
C PRO A 100 -3.36 0.28 -12.96
N PHE A 101 -2.20 0.69 -12.45
CA PHE A 101 -1.77 2.09 -12.39
C PHE A 101 -0.37 2.22 -12.95
N ASP A 102 -0.11 3.35 -13.62
CA ASP A 102 1.25 3.77 -13.89
C ASP A 102 1.94 4.13 -12.57
N LEU A 103 3.12 3.53 -12.37
CA LEU A 103 3.94 3.68 -11.18
C LEU A 103 5.10 4.65 -11.38
N ALA A 104 5.26 5.20 -12.58
CA ALA A 104 6.28 6.17 -12.91
C ALA A 104 6.00 7.51 -12.21
N ASN A 105 6.24 7.58 -10.90
CA ASN A 105 6.28 8.81 -10.09
C ASN A 105 7.15 8.57 -8.85
N ALA A 106 8.47 8.54 -9.05
CA ALA A 106 9.45 8.54 -7.96
C ALA A 106 10.83 8.91 -8.51
N ALA A 107 10.96 10.15 -9.01
CA ALA A 107 12.27 10.76 -9.25
C ALA A 107 12.12 12.28 -9.35
N SER A 108 12.29 12.97 -8.22
CA SER A 108 12.81 14.35 -8.18
C SER A 108 13.42 14.61 -6.81
#